data_AF-A0A8B3DF64-F1
#
_entry.id   AF-A0A8B3DF64-F1
#
_cell.length_a   1.000
_cell.length_b   1.000
_cell.length_c   1.000
_cell.angle_alpha   90.00
_cell.angle_beta   90.00
_cell.angle_gamma   90.00
#
_symmetry.space_group_name_H-M   'P 1'
#
loop_
_entity.id
_entity.type
_entity.pdbx_description
1 polymer ?
#
loop_
_entity_poly.entity_id
_entity_poly.type
_entity_poly.pdbx_seq_one_letter_code
_entity_poly.pdbx_strand_id
1 'polypeptide(L)'
;MGKPAATLTSMHVCPKVTAKVPHVGGPVVAGSPNVKIGGLPAARKGDRLICVGPPDSISQGSGSVFINGKPAARMGDSTSHGGKIVIGNPTVLIGDKYRADKQPPPKTYEEAKQRLAEAKSYVDAAREGGAALPGSPYTTADKREVVAKGLDERFLFRVVESEWTGDKGYIGPPSEGKARRYWTTTFTQAEHGDTDPEAICKAVGRDYDPTCDYTILLIDHEKAAELGNMVSFIPTYGEMGKHAKTQLGSEFSDSLDLIEPCLTPEFSRYYEQVKVTAKERGIDIKKQEDFTKYCKKLDFTTNQTDTFRTRYQIEQGLGANQDFLGNGVTKDLNVKYDTTPFGDIDDELEYGPPETFTWDKNPQTLGELEKAGAIMRINIGNGADR
;
A
#
# COMPACT_ATOMS: atom_id res chain seq x y z
N MET A 1 10.44 -2.47 10.50
CA MET A 1 10.74 -3.36 11.64
C MET A 1 11.19 -2.53 12.84
N GLY A 2 10.94 -3.03 14.06
CA GLY A 2 11.47 -2.44 15.28
C GLY A 2 13.00 -2.48 15.31
N LYS A 3 13.64 -1.43 15.81
CA LYS A 3 15.09 -1.35 16.00
C LYS A 3 15.42 -1.39 17.49
N PRO A 4 16.55 -1.98 17.91
CA PRO A 4 17.01 -1.95 19.29
C PRO A 4 16.93 -0.56 19.91
N ALA A 5 16.23 -0.43 21.04
CA ALA A 5 16.04 0.84 21.73
C ALA A 5 17.37 1.41 22.25
N ALA A 6 17.65 2.68 21.99
CA ALA A 6 18.82 3.31 22.57
C ALA A 6 18.54 3.69 24.03
N THR A 7 19.55 3.54 24.87
CA THR A 7 19.50 3.90 26.29
C THR A 7 20.64 4.84 26.63
N LEU A 8 20.64 5.37 27.86
CA LEU A 8 21.86 5.88 28.48
C LEU A 8 22.97 4.85 28.27
N THR A 9 24.18 5.31 27.94
CA THR A 9 25.37 4.54 27.56
C THR A 9 25.41 3.91 26.16
N SER A 10 24.32 3.95 25.38
CA SER A 10 24.36 3.59 23.94
C SER A 10 25.44 4.40 23.21
N MET A 11 26.27 3.74 22.42
CA MET A 11 27.37 4.40 21.71
C MET A 11 26.91 4.96 20.37
N HIS A 12 27.54 6.03 19.92
CA HIS A 12 27.43 6.52 18.54
C HIS A 12 28.79 6.54 17.85
N VAL A 13 28.77 6.60 16.52
CA VAL A 13 29.93 6.94 15.68
C VAL A 13 29.73 8.34 15.13
N CYS A 14 30.80 9.14 15.05
CA CYS A 14 30.75 10.53 14.58
C CYS A 14 31.70 10.73 13.40
N PRO A 15 31.22 11.07 12.20
CA PRO A 15 32.06 11.29 11.02
C PRO A 15 32.61 12.71 10.92
N LYS A 16 32.16 13.64 11.78
CA LYS A 16 32.53 15.05 11.71
C LYS A 16 34.02 15.25 11.98
N VAL A 17 34.59 16.26 11.34
CA VAL A 17 35.97 16.70 11.55
C VAL A 17 35.92 18.18 11.91
N THR A 18 36.63 18.57 12.97
CA THR A 18 36.85 19.98 13.29
C THR A 18 38.28 20.33 12.96
N ALA A 19 38.46 21.23 11.99
CA ALA A 19 39.76 21.52 11.37
C ALA A 19 40.45 20.23 10.86
N LYS A 20 41.51 19.79 11.53
CA LYS A 20 42.26 18.56 11.18
C LYS A 20 42.04 17.41 12.17
N VAL A 21 41.16 17.59 13.16
CA VAL A 21 40.92 16.61 14.22
C VAL A 21 39.62 15.88 13.95
N PRO A 22 39.66 14.57 13.60
CA PRO A 22 38.47 13.76 13.51
C PRO A 22 37.78 13.65 14.86
N HIS A 23 36.46 13.75 14.85
CA HIS A 23 35.69 13.44 16.03
C HIS A 23 35.71 11.93 16.30
N VAL A 24 35.53 11.56 17.56
CA VAL A 24 35.29 10.16 17.96
C VAL A 24 33.96 10.11 18.70
N GLY A 25 33.06 9.24 18.27
CA GLY A 25 31.76 9.08 18.90
C GLY A 25 31.87 8.44 20.29
N GLY A 26 30.93 8.76 21.16
CA GLY A 26 30.89 8.33 22.56
C GLY A 26 29.47 8.02 23.02
N PRO A 27 29.25 7.81 24.33
CA PRO A 27 27.97 7.36 24.85
C PRO A 27 26.90 8.45 24.87
N VAL A 28 25.64 8.03 24.84
CA VAL A 28 24.49 8.81 25.31
C VAL A 28 24.65 9.07 26.81
N VAL A 29 24.52 10.34 27.22
CA VAL A 29 24.71 10.80 28.62
C VAL A 29 23.51 11.53 29.20
N ALA A 30 22.43 11.66 28.44
CA ALA A 30 21.13 12.08 28.95
C ALA A 30 20.06 11.10 28.46
N GLY A 31 19.01 10.93 29.25
CA GLY A 31 17.90 10.04 28.92
C GLY A 31 16.64 10.45 29.66
N SER A 32 15.62 9.60 29.60
CA SER A 32 14.37 9.76 30.33
C SER A 32 14.61 9.81 31.85
N PRO A 33 13.96 10.73 32.59
CA PRO A 33 14.08 10.77 34.05
C PRO A 33 13.38 9.59 34.74
N ASN A 34 12.43 8.92 34.05
CA ASN A 34 11.55 7.94 34.69
C ASN A 34 11.25 6.69 33.85
N VAL A 35 11.54 6.68 32.54
CA VAL A 35 11.37 5.49 31.68
C VAL A 35 12.71 4.79 31.54
N LYS A 36 12.75 3.51 31.90
CA LYS A 36 13.93 2.66 31.82
C LYS A 36 13.71 1.53 30.82
N ILE A 37 14.73 1.20 30.05
CA ILE A 37 14.78 0.09 29.10
C ILE A 37 16.01 -0.76 29.46
N GLY A 38 15.82 -2.05 29.74
CA GLY A 38 16.88 -2.90 30.27
C GLY A 38 17.54 -2.36 31.54
N GLY A 39 16.79 -1.63 32.37
CA GLY A 39 17.27 -1.00 33.59
C GLY A 39 17.97 0.36 33.41
N LEU A 40 18.25 0.80 32.18
CA LEU A 40 18.91 2.07 31.89
C LEU A 40 17.90 3.13 31.40
N PRO A 41 18.09 4.43 31.72
CA PRO A 41 17.24 5.49 31.18
C PRO A 41 17.11 5.44 29.66
N ALA A 42 15.89 5.49 29.13
CA ALA A 42 15.66 5.45 27.69
C ALA A 42 16.17 6.72 27.00
N ALA A 43 16.87 6.60 25.88
CA ALA A 43 17.35 7.73 25.10
C ALA A 43 16.26 8.28 24.17
N ARG A 44 16.28 9.58 23.91
CA ARG A 44 15.29 10.28 23.08
C ARG A 44 15.95 11.30 22.16
N LYS A 45 15.25 11.72 21.11
CA LYS A 45 15.67 12.85 20.27
C LYS A 45 15.97 14.08 21.14
N GLY A 46 17.12 14.70 20.89
CA GLY A 46 17.64 15.84 21.63
C GLY A 46 18.42 15.49 22.91
N ASP A 47 18.45 14.22 23.34
CA ASP A 47 19.32 13.82 24.44
C ASP A 47 20.80 13.91 24.01
N ARG A 48 21.66 14.28 24.98
CA ARG A 48 23.06 14.63 24.76
C ARG A 48 23.96 13.40 24.67
N LEU A 49 24.98 13.50 23.82
CA LEU A 49 26.03 12.51 23.59
C LEU A 49 27.39 13.10 23.94
N ILE A 50 28.33 12.27 24.41
CA ILE A 50 29.75 12.65 24.45
C ILE A 50 30.38 12.37 23.09
N CYS A 51 31.18 13.32 22.63
CA CYS A 51 31.99 13.20 21.43
C CYS A 51 33.39 13.75 21.74
N VAL A 52 34.44 13.18 21.15
CA VAL A 52 35.79 13.77 21.18
C VAL A 52 35.80 14.95 20.20
N GLY A 53 35.30 16.08 20.70
CA GLY A 53 34.91 17.29 19.98
C GLY A 53 33.90 18.07 20.84
N PRO A 54 33.17 19.04 20.29
CA PRO A 54 31.98 19.57 20.98
C PRO A 54 30.99 18.45 21.31
N PRO A 55 30.18 18.57 22.39
CA PRO A 55 29.10 17.63 22.65
C PRO A 55 28.15 17.50 21.45
N ASP A 56 27.67 16.28 21.19
CA ASP A 56 26.69 16.00 20.13
C ASP A 56 25.30 15.78 20.76
N SER A 57 24.27 15.70 19.93
CA SER A 57 22.91 15.35 20.34
C SER A 57 22.25 14.43 19.33
N ILE A 58 21.36 13.59 19.82
CA ILE A 58 20.54 12.71 18.98
C ILE A 58 19.61 13.59 18.13
N SER A 59 19.72 13.53 16.80
CA SER A 59 18.93 14.36 15.88
C SER A 59 17.69 13.64 15.32
N GLN A 60 17.67 12.31 15.37
CA GLN A 60 16.58 11.47 14.89
C GLN A 60 16.09 10.52 16.00
N GLY A 61 14.80 10.17 15.96
CA GLY A 61 14.20 9.16 16.82
C GLY A 61 13.08 8.43 16.07
N SER A 62 12.31 7.63 16.78
CA SER A 62 11.10 6.99 16.25
C SER A 62 10.07 8.02 15.79
N GLY A 63 9.40 7.74 14.67
CA GLY A 63 8.26 8.51 14.18
C GLY A 63 6.96 8.24 14.92
N SER A 64 6.84 7.14 15.67
CA SER A 64 5.59 6.72 16.31
C SER A 64 5.68 6.44 17.81
N VAL A 65 6.89 6.21 18.36
CA VAL A 65 7.09 5.94 19.79
C VAL A 65 7.70 7.14 20.47
N PHE A 66 6.99 7.70 21.45
CA PHE A 66 7.42 8.86 22.21
C PHE A 66 7.66 8.49 23.67
N ILE A 67 8.77 8.97 24.23
CA ILE A 67 9.11 8.83 25.65
C ILE A 67 9.23 10.25 26.21
N ASN A 68 8.39 10.57 27.20
CA ASN A 68 8.25 11.94 27.74
C ASN A 68 8.01 13.01 26.67
N GLY A 69 7.14 12.73 25.70
CA GLY A 69 6.79 13.66 24.62
C GLY A 69 7.90 13.90 23.58
N LYS A 70 9.00 13.14 23.64
CA LYS A 70 10.08 13.20 22.64
C LYS A 70 10.18 11.87 21.90
N PRO A 71 10.48 11.87 20.58
CA PRO A 71 10.78 10.65 19.83
C PRO A 71 11.80 9.75 20.54
N ALA A 72 11.49 8.48 20.75
CA ALA A 72 12.39 7.53 21.36
C ALA A 72 13.57 7.20 20.42
N ALA A 73 14.80 7.22 20.92
CA ALA A 73 15.99 6.97 20.11
C ALA A 73 16.28 5.47 19.97
N ARG A 74 16.89 5.07 18.86
CA ARG A 74 17.13 3.67 18.48
C ARG A 74 18.51 3.50 17.86
N MET A 75 18.98 2.26 17.81
CA MET A 75 20.15 1.92 16.98
C MET A 75 19.90 2.33 15.52
N GLY A 76 20.87 3.02 14.92
CA GLY A 76 20.83 3.55 13.57
C GLY A 76 20.27 4.97 13.44
N ASP A 77 19.64 5.52 14.48
CA ASP A 77 19.15 6.90 14.46
C ASP A 77 20.33 7.89 14.43
N SER A 78 20.14 8.96 13.65
CA SER A 78 21.18 9.95 13.34
C SER A 78 21.47 10.91 14.51
N THR A 79 22.70 11.44 14.51
CA THR A 79 23.16 12.47 15.46
C THR A 79 23.38 13.81 14.75
N SER A 80 23.53 14.89 15.52
CA SER A 80 23.62 16.25 14.98
C SER A 80 24.96 16.52 14.28
N HIS A 81 25.99 15.71 14.58
CA HIS A 81 27.24 15.70 13.84
C HIS A 81 27.23 14.81 12.58
N GLY A 82 26.07 14.33 12.14
CA GLY A 82 25.92 13.44 10.99
C GLY A 82 26.30 11.99 11.29
N GLY A 83 26.48 11.66 12.57
CA GLY A 83 26.77 10.31 13.05
C GLY A 83 25.53 9.45 13.22
N LYS A 84 25.72 8.25 13.78
CA LYS A 84 24.63 7.30 14.09
C LYS A 84 24.86 6.59 15.41
N ILE A 85 23.79 6.30 16.14
CA ILE A 85 23.81 5.39 17.29
C ILE A 85 24.08 3.96 16.78
N VAL A 86 25.04 3.26 17.36
CA VAL A 86 25.48 1.92 16.90
C VAL A 86 25.20 0.80 17.91
N ILE A 87 24.72 1.14 19.11
CA ILE A 87 24.35 0.15 20.15
C ILE A 87 22.96 0.49 20.69
N GLY A 88 22.09 -0.52 20.79
CA GLY A 88 20.81 -0.45 21.49
C GLY A 88 20.56 -1.71 22.31
N ASN A 89 19.50 -1.68 23.12
CA ASN A 89 19.04 -2.81 23.89
C ASN A 89 18.47 -3.89 22.94
N PRO A 90 19.03 -5.11 22.93
CA PRO A 90 18.66 -6.13 21.94
C PRO A 90 17.29 -6.77 22.21
N THR A 91 16.73 -6.64 23.42
CA THR A 91 15.45 -7.26 23.80
C THR A 91 14.27 -6.31 23.76
N VAL A 92 14.51 -4.99 23.67
CA VAL A 92 13.47 -3.98 23.52
C VAL A 92 13.61 -3.30 22.18
N LEU A 93 12.70 -3.63 21.27
CA LEU A 93 12.67 -3.07 19.92
C LEU A 93 11.63 -1.93 19.84
N ILE A 94 12.07 -0.76 19.39
CA ILE A 94 11.22 0.41 19.14
C ILE A 94 11.08 0.57 17.63
N GLY A 95 9.86 0.52 17.12
CA GLY A 95 9.57 0.55 15.68
C GLY A 95 8.56 1.62 15.31
N ASP A 96 8.69 2.14 14.08
CA ASP A 96 7.79 3.17 13.56
C ASP A 96 6.45 2.60 13.05
N LYS A 97 6.40 1.29 12.81
CA LYS A 97 5.20 0.51 12.48
C LYS A 97 5.33 -0.83 13.21
N TYR A 98 4.41 -1.18 14.10
CA TYR A 98 4.24 -2.58 14.50
C TYR A 98 3.87 -3.35 13.24
N ARG A 99 4.63 -4.41 12.95
CA ARG A 99 4.34 -5.36 11.88
C ARG A 99 4.15 -6.68 12.60
N ALA A 100 2.94 -7.20 12.58
CA ALA A 100 2.69 -8.57 13.03
C ALA A 100 3.56 -9.53 12.21
N ASP A 101 3.79 -10.73 12.71
CA ASP A 101 4.48 -11.75 11.91
C ASP A 101 3.64 -12.09 10.67
N LYS A 102 4.31 -12.34 9.54
CA LYS A 102 3.64 -12.81 8.31
C LYS A 102 2.96 -14.14 8.60
N GLN A 103 1.65 -14.20 8.41
CA GLN A 103 0.86 -15.41 8.57
C GLN A 103 0.61 -16.06 7.20
N PRO A 104 0.50 -17.40 7.11
CA PRO A 104 0.06 -18.05 5.88
C PRO A 104 -1.38 -17.62 5.53
N PRO A 105 -1.83 -17.76 4.26
CA PRO A 105 -3.22 -17.54 3.89
C PRO A 105 -4.20 -18.33 4.79
N PRO A 106 -5.30 -17.72 5.27
CA PRO A 106 -6.28 -18.43 6.06
C PRO A 106 -6.99 -19.49 5.21
N LYS A 107 -7.39 -20.59 5.83
CA LYS A 107 -8.06 -21.71 5.16
C LYS A 107 -9.58 -21.60 5.17
N THR A 108 -10.12 -20.82 6.11
CA THR A 108 -11.57 -20.65 6.31
C THR A 108 -11.92 -19.18 6.55
N TYR A 109 -13.18 -18.83 6.30
CA TYR A 109 -13.67 -17.50 6.64
C TYR A 109 -13.64 -17.22 8.14
N GLU A 110 -13.90 -18.21 8.98
CA GLU A 110 -13.85 -18.03 10.44
C GLU A 110 -12.44 -17.72 10.93
N GLU A 111 -11.42 -18.38 10.36
CA GLU A 111 -10.01 -18.06 10.64
C GLU A 111 -9.67 -16.63 10.20
N ALA A 112 -10.10 -16.23 8.99
CA ALA A 112 -9.90 -14.87 8.50
C ALA A 112 -10.58 -13.83 9.39
N LYS A 113 -11.84 -14.08 9.81
CA LYS A 113 -12.60 -13.21 10.70
C LYS A 113 -11.96 -13.11 12.09
N GLN A 114 -11.46 -14.23 12.62
CA GLN A 114 -10.75 -14.25 13.90
C GLN A 114 -9.47 -13.41 13.82
N ARG A 115 -8.68 -13.55 12.75
CA ARG A 115 -7.45 -12.75 12.54
C ARG A 115 -7.73 -11.26 12.45
N LEU A 116 -8.82 -10.84 11.80
CA LEU A 116 -9.25 -9.43 11.80
C LEU A 116 -9.62 -8.94 13.21
N ALA A 117 -10.29 -9.76 14.02
CA ALA A 117 -10.61 -9.43 15.40
C ALA A 117 -9.37 -9.34 16.30
N GLU A 118 -8.38 -10.21 16.09
CA GLU A 118 -7.08 -10.14 16.78
C GLU A 118 -6.31 -8.88 16.37
N ALA A 119 -6.28 -8.56 15.07
CA ALA A 119 -5.68 -7.33 14.55
C ALA A 119 -6.29 -6.08 15.20
N LYS A 120 -7.59 -6.09 15.49
CA LYS A 120 -8.29 -4.97 16.13
C LYS A 120 -7.74 -4.59 17.49
N SER A 121 -7.35 -5.58 18.29
CA SER A 121 -6.75 -5.30 19.60
C SER A 121 -5.46 -4.47 19.50
N TYR A 122 -4.66 -4.66 18.44
CA TYR A 122 -3.44 -3.89 18.21
C TYR A 122 -3.74 -2.48 17.71
N VAL A 123 -4.78 -2.31 16.89
CA VAL A 123 -5.22 -0.99 16.41
C VAL A 123 -5.79 -0.16 17.55
N ASP A 124 -6.65 -0.75 18.37
CA ASP A 124 -7.22 -0.08 19.55
C ASP A 124 -6.11 0.34 20.51
N ALA A 125 -5.17 -0.55 20.82
CA ALA A 125 -4.01 -0.23 21.66
C ALA A 125 -3.12 0.88 21.04
N ALA A 126 -2.95 0.89 19.71
CA ALA A 126 -2.20 1.94 19.04
C ALA A 126 -2.89 3.30 19.16
N ARG A 127 -4.23 3.34 18.97
CA ARG A 127 -5.03 4.56 19.12
C ARG A 127 -5.02 5.07 20.57
N GLU A 128 -5.26 4.20 21.56
CA GLU A 128 -5.21 4.55 22.99
C GLU A 128 -3.84 5.10 23.40
N GLY A 129 -2.76 4.54 22.88
CA GLY A 129 -1.39 4.96 23.16
C GLY A 129 -0.90 6.16 22.35
N GLY A 130 -1.68 6.66 21.38
CA GLY A 130 -1.25 7.68 20.42
C GLY A 130 -0.10 7.23 19.50
N ALA A 131 0.05 5.91 19.30
CA ALA A 131 1.02 5.31 18.40
C ALA A 131 0.50 5.29 16.95
N ALA A 132 1.40 5.05 16.01
CA ALA A 132 0.99 4.82 14.61
C ALA A 132 0.23 3.50 14.48
N LEU A 133 -0.74 3.47 13.56
CA LEU A 133 -1.48 2.26 13.21
C LEU A 133 -0.53 1.14 12.72
N PRO A 134 -0.88 -0.14 12.92
CA PRO A 134 -0.13 -1.27 12.38
C PRO A 134 0.10 -1.12 10.88
N GLY A 135 1.31 -1.47 10.45
CA GLY A 135 1.67 -1.47 9.04
C GLY A 135 1.69 -2.88 8.47
N SER A 136 1.63 -2.98 7.14
CA SER A 136 1.76 -4.26 6.44
C SER A 136 2.98 -5.05 6.93
N PRO A 137 2.82 -6.35 7.23
CA PRO A 137 3.95 -7.20 7.63
C PRO A 137 4.89 -7.52 6.47
N TYR A 138 4.45 -7.28 5.23
CA TYR A 138 5.21 -7.54 4.01
C TYR A 138 6.16 -6.38 3.70
N THR A 139 7.44 -6.71 3.54
CA THR A 139 8.45 -5.82 2.95
C THR A 139 8.26 -5.70 1.44
N THR A 140 8.93 -4.75 0.79
CA THR A 140 8.90 -4.62 -0.68
C THR A 140 9.42 -5.90 -1.36
N ALA A 141 10.46 -6.52 -0.83
CA ALA A 141 10.95 -7.81 -1.30
C ALA A 141 9.90 -8.92 -1.20
N ASP A 142 9.18 -9.02 -0.06
CA ASP A 142 8.11 -10.00 0.10
C ASP A 142 6.99 -9.79 -0.93
N LYS A 143 6.63 -8.54 -1.20
CA LYS A 143 5.61 -8.21 -2.22
C LYS A 143 6.05 -8.61 -3.62
N ARG A 144 7.33 -8.42 -3.96
CA ARG A 144 7.90 -8.88 -5.22
C ARG A 144 7.80 -10.41 -5.35
N GLU A 145 8.06 -11.15 -4.28
CA GLU A 145 7.90 -12.60 -4.26
C GLU A 145 6.44 -13.03 -4.48
N VAL A 146 5.49 -12.35 -3.83
CA VAL A 146 4.05 -12.58 -4.05
C VAL A 146 3.66 -12.34 -5.51
N VAL A 147 4.09 -11.22 -6.10
CA VAL A 147 3.84 -10.91 -7.51
C VAL A 147 4.45 -11.97 -8.43
N ALA A 148 5.70 -12.36 -8.20
CA ALA A 148 6.39 -13.34 -9.03
C ALA A 148 5.73 -14.72 -8.99
N LYS A 149 5.13 -15.09 -7.85
CA LYS A 149 4.37 -16.33 -7.69
C LYS A 149 3.01 -16.28 -8.40
N GLY A 150 2.45 -15.10 -8.57
CA GLY A 150 1.08 -14.93 -9.06
C GLY A 150 0.03 -15.12 -7.97
N LEU A 151 -1.24 -15.04 -8.34
CA LEU A 151 -2.36 -15.22 -7.41
C LEU A 151 -2.45 -16.68 -6.95
N ASP A 152 -2.10 -16.94 -5.69
CA ASP A 152 -2.16 -18.26 -5.04
C ASP A 152 -3.03 -18.25 -3.76
N GLU A 153 -3.46 -17.08 -3.31
CA GLU A 153 -4.27 -16.95 -2.11
C GLU A 153 -5.76 -17.02 -2.44
N ARG A 154 -6.45 -18.01 -1.86
CA ARG A 154 -7.88 -18.29 -2.05
C ARG A 154 -8.80 -17.12 -1.71
N PHE A 155 -8.48 -16.34 -0.68
CA PHE A 155 -9.34 -15.26 -0.21
C PHE A 155 -8.86 -13.90 -0.71
N LEU A 156 -9.67 -13.29 -1.57
CA LEU A 156 -9.52 -11.89 -1.94
C LEU A 156 -10.23 -11.00 -0.92
N PHE A 157 -9.71 -9.79 -0.77
CA PHE A 157 -10.16 -8.79 0.19
C PHE A 157 -10.59 -7.52 -0.53
N ARG A 158 -11.79 -7.02 -0.18
CA ARG A 158 -12.32 -5.75 -0.69
C ARG A 158 -13.05 -5.00 0.41
N VAL A 159 -12.78 -3.71 0.57
CA VAL A 159 -13.59 -2.82 1.42
C VAL A 159 -14.55 -2.00 0.54
N VAL A 160 -15.82 -1.98 0.92
CA VAL A 160 -16.89 -1.32 0.17
C VAL A 160 -17.76 -0.53 1.15
N GLU A 161 -18.24 0.64 0.76
CA GLU A 161 -19.26 1.38 1.53
C GLU A 161 -20.52 0.53 1.66
N SER A 162 -21.05 0.43 2.88
CA SER A 162 -22.09 -0.55 3.24
C SER A 162 -23.39 -0.37 2.46
N GLU A 163 -23.69 0.84 1.97
CA GLU A 163 -24.87 1.11 1.14
C GLU A 163 -24.92 0.25 -0.13
N TRP A 164 -23.76 -0.19 -0.66
CA TRP A 164 -23.65 -1.02 -1.86
C TRP A 164 -23.64 -2.52 -1.57
N THR A 165 -23.67 -2.91 -0.29
CA THR A 165 -23.45 -4.31 0.15
C THR A 165 -24.70 -5.10 0.49
N GLY A 166 -25.88 -4.54 0.21
CA GLY A 166 -27.15 -5.25 0.33
C GLY A 166 -27.25 -6.47 -0.59
N ASP A 167 -28.23 -7.34 -0.36
CA ASP A 167 -28.33 -8.64 -1.05
C ASP A 167 -28.44 -8.54 -2.57
N LYS A 168 -28.97 -7.42 -3.10
CA LYS A 168 -29.05 -7.14 -4.55
C LYS A 168 -27.82 -6.41 -5.09
N GLY A 169 -26.86 -6.10 -4.23
CA GLY A 169 -25.57 -5.53 -4.60
C GLY A 169 -24.67 -6.55 -5.28
N TYR A 170 -23.50 -6.10 -5.71
CA TYR A 170 -22.50 -6.91 -6.40
C TYR A 170 -21.10 -6.55 -5.92
N ILE A 171 -20.11 -7.42 -6.13
CA ILE A 171 -18.73 -7.18 -5.67
C ILE A 171 -18.13 -5.92 -6.33
N GLY A 172 -18.23 -5.84 -7.65
CA GLY A 172 -17.72 -4.72 -8.44
C GLY A 172 -18.79 -3.68 -8.77
N PRO A 173 -18.41 -2.45 -9.14
CA PRO A 173 -19.33 -1.44 -9.64
C PRO A 173 -20.02 -1.90 -10.94
N PRO A 174 -21.17 -1.32 -11.30
CA PRO A 174 -21.76 -1.55 -12.61
C PRO A 174 -20.76 -1.17 -13.71
N SER A 175 -20.75 -1.93 -14.79
CA SER A 175 -19.86 -1.69 -15.93
C SER A 175 -20.66 -1.86 -17.22
N GLU A 176 -20.12 -1.41 -18.36
CA GLU A 176 -20.83 -1.59 -19.64
C GLU A 176 -21.11 -3.08 -19.90
N GLY A 177 -22.36 -3.38 -20.24
CA GLY A 177 -22.85 -4.76 -20.38
C GLY A 177 -23.23 -5.41 -19.06
N LYS A 178 -23.17 -6.75 -19.01
CA LYS A 178 -23.48 -7.53 -17.80
C LYS A 178 -22.27 -7.82 -16.93
N ALA A 179 -21.07 -7.74 -17.48
CA ALA A 179 -19.85 -8.07 -16.74
C ALA A 179 -19.59 -7.06 -15.62
N ARG A 180 -18.76 -7.45 -14.65
CA ARG A 180 -18.22 -6.55 -13.62
C ARG A 180 -16.71 -6.72 -13.54
N ARG A 181 -16.04 -5.62 -13.24
CA ARG A 181 -14.58 -5.53 -13.15
C ARG A 181 -14.25 -4.85 -11.86
N TYR A 182 -13.33 -5.45 -11.10
CA TYR A 182 -12.98 -4.91 -9.80
C TYR A 182 -11.57 -5.28 -9.40
N TRP A 183 -10.99 -4.36 -8.63
CA TRP A 183 -9.65 -4.45 -8.08
C TRP A 183 -9.74 -4.81 -6.60
N THR A 184 -8.93 -5.75 -6.18
CA THR A 184 -8.86 -6.25 -4.81
C THR A 184 -7.40 -6.41 -4.41
N THR A 185 -7.19 -6.87 -3.18
CA THR A 185 -5.92 -7.47 -2.78
C THR A 185 -6.22 -8.84 -2.18
N THR A 186 -5.21 -9.55 -1.68
CA THR A 186 -5.43 -10.81 -0.96
C THR A 186 -5.59 -10.54 0.54
N PHE A 187 -6.23 -11.45 1.27
CA PHE A 187 -6.51 -11.25 2.70
C PHE A 187 -5.25 -10.95 3.51
N THR A 188 -4.18 -11.72 3.34
CA THR A 188 -2.92 -11.51 4.08
C THR A 188 -2.29 -10.13 3.86
N GLN A 189 -2.57 -9.49 2.72
CA GLN A 189 -2.03 -8.17 2.43
C GLN A 189 -2.80 -7.06 3.17
N ALA A 190 -4.09 -7.28 3.47
CA ALA A 190 -4.98 -6.29 4.07
C ALA A 190 -5.20 -6.48 5.59
N GLU A 191 -5.04 -7.69 6.13
CA GLU A 191 -5.48 -8.06 7.49
C GLU A 191 -4.92 -7.18 8.63
N HIS A 192 -3.78 -6.53 8.41
CA HIS A 192 -3.16 -5.62 9.37
C HIS A 192 -3.96 -4.33 9.60
N GLY A 193 -4.82 -3.95 8.65
CA GLY A 193 -5.77 -2.85 8.78
C GLY A 193 -7.07 -3.25 9.48
N ASP A 194 -7.12 -4.44 10.11
CA ASP A 194 -8.15 -4.91 11.05
C ASP A 194 -9.62 -4.68 10.65
N THR A 195 -10.51 -4.53 11.65
CA THR A 195 -11.89 -4.08 11.47
C THR A 195 -12.08 -2.58 11.75
N ASP A 196 -11.00 -1.78 11.81
CA ASP A 196 -11.12 -0.32 11.84
C ASP A 196 -11.24 0.23 10.41
N PRO A 197 -12.31 0.98 10.08
CA PRO A 197 -12.57 1.41 8.71
C PRO A 197 -11.52 2.39 8.16
N GLU A 198 -10.88 3.20 9.02
CA GLU A 198 -9.83 4.10 8.57
C GLU A 198 -8.53 3.34 8.29
N ALA A 199 -8.14 2.44 9.20
CA ALA A 199 -6.96 1.59 9.06
C ALA A 199 -7.06 0.71 7.82
N ILE A 200 -8.21 0.06 7.59
CA ILE A 200 -8.39 -0.83 6.46
C ILE A 200 -8.45 -0.09 5.13
N CYS A 201 -9.11 1.08 5.06
CA CYS A 201 -9.14 1.91 3.86
C CYS A 201 -7.71 2.33 3.49
N LYS A 202 -6.93 2.79 4.48
CA LYS A 202 -5.51 3.11 4.28
C LYS A 202 -4.69 1.91 3.83
N ALA A 203 -4.90 0.73 4.42
CA ALA A 203 -4.18 -0.50 4.09
C ALA A 203 -4.36 -0.92 2.61
N VAL A 204 -5.53 -0.61 2.02
CA VAL A 204 -5.84 -0.91 0.61
C VAL A 204 -5.77 0.31 -0.31
N GLY A 205 -5.20 1.43 0.15
CA GLY A 205 -4.99 2.64 -0.66
C GLY A 205 -6.27 3.39 -1.07
N ARG A 206 -7.33 3.31 -0.25
CA ARG A 206 -8.61 4.00 -0.47
C ARG A 206 -8.77 5.17 0.51
N ASP A 207 -9.38 6.25 0.05
CA ASP A 207 -9.83 7.35 0.92
C ASP A 207 -10.90 6.87 1.91
N TYR A 208 -10.77 7.29 3.16
CA TYR A 208 -11.72 7.02 4.23
C TYR A 208 -12.65 8.22 4.43
N ASP A 209 -13.96 7.96 4.40
CA ASP A 209 -15.02 8.92 4.69
C ASP A 209 -15.68 8.53 6.04
N PRO A 210 -15.51 9.32 7.11
CA PRO A 210 -16.09 9.01 8.41
C PRO A 210 -17.62 9.11 8.47
N THR A 211 -18.27 9.59 7.41
CA THR A 211 -19.73 9.67 7.31
C THR A 211 -20.38 8.40 6.75
N CYS A 212 -19.57 7.49 6.19
CA CYS A 212 -20.03 6.26 5.55
C CYS A 212 -19.69 5.04 6.41
N ASP A 213 -20.64 4.10 6.50
CA ASP A 213 -20.35 2.76 7.01
C ASP A 213 -19.61 1.93 5.97
N TYR A 214 -18.73 1.03 6.42
CA TYR A 214 -17.97 0.14 5.56
C TYR A 214 -18.25 -1.34 5.87
N THR A 215 -18.16 -2.15 4.81
CA THR A 215 -18.26 -3.60 4.84
C THR A 215 -17.04 -4.19 4.14
N ILE A 216 -16.40 -5.15 4.79
CA ILE A 216 -15.39 -6.02 4.18
C ILE A 216 -16.10 -7.15 3.44
N LEU A 217 -15.71 -7.37 2.19
CA LEU A 217 -16.03 -8.57 1.43
C LEU A 217 -14.80 -9.47 1.42
N LEU A 218 -14.90 -10.62 2.08
CA LEU A 218 -13.98 -11.74 1.89
C LEU A 218 -14.52 -12.61 0.77
N ILE A 219 -13.74 -12.82 -0.28
CA ILE A 219 -14.18 -13.49 -1.51
C ILE A 219 -13.34 -14.73 -1.72
N ASP A 220 -13.97 -15.90 -1.66
CA ASP A 220 -13.39 -17.15 -2.15
C ASP A 220 -13.44 -17.12 -3.67
N HIS A 221 -12.39 -16.62 -4.31
CA HIS A 221 -12.43 -16.32 -5.74
C HIS A 221 -12.50 -17.57 -6.62
N GLU A 222 -12.05 -18.72 -6.11
CA GLU A 222 -12.17 -20.01 -6.80
C GLU A 222 -13.64 -20.43 -6.86
N LYS A 223 -14.32 -20.40 -5.71
CA LYS A 223 -15.74 -20.73 -5.63
C LYS A 223 -16.64 -19.71 -6.30
N ALA A 224 -16.28 -18.42 -6.20
CA ALA A 224 -16.98 -17.36 -6.89
C ALA A 224 -16.82 -17.49 -8.42
N ALA A 225 -15.69 -18.02 -8.91
CA ALA A 225 -15.48 -18.30 -10.33
C ALA A 225 -16.41 -19.39 -10.87
N GLU A 226 -16.76 -20.41 -10.07
CA GLU A 226 -17.73 -21.45 -10.44
C GLU A 226 -19.13 -20.88 -10.72
N LEU A 227 -19.49 -19.77 -10.06
CA LEU A 227 -20.79 -19.11 -10.18
C LEU A 227 -20.79 -17.97 -11.22
N GLY A 228 -19.74 -17.15 -11.19
CA GLY A 228 -19.62 -15.92 -11.96
C GLY A 228 -18.79 -16.02 -13.24
N ASN A 229 -18.14 -17.17 -13.50
CA ASN A 229 -17.13 -17.28 -14.55
C ASN A 229 -16.07 -16.16 -14.40
N MET A 230 -15.57 -16.04 -13.16
CA MET A 230 -14.60 -15.02 -12.77
C MET A 230 -13.20 -15.44 -13.19
N VAL A 231 -12.41 -14.46 -13.65
CA VAL A 231 -10.97 -14.62 -13.88
C VAL A 231 -10.25 -13.60 -13.03
N SER A 232 -9.45 -14.08 -12.08
CA SER A 232 -8.67 -13.24 -11.15
C SER A 232 -7.18 -13.48 -11.32
N PHE A 233 -6.38 -12.41 -11.33
CA PHE A 233 -4.92 -12.49 -11.46
C PHE A 233 -4.22 -11.25 -10.88
N ILE A 234 -2.91 -11.36 -10.63
CA ILE A 234 -2.08 -10.20 -10.27
C ILE A 234 -1.77 -9.40 -11.55
N PRO A 235 -2.18 -8.12 -11.65
CA PRO A 235 -2.17 -7.37 -12.89
C PRO A 235 -0.79 -6.76 -13.18
N THR A 236 0.15 -7.56 -13.68
CA THR A 236 1.37 -7.01 -14.33
C THR A 236 1.02 -6.50 -15.73
N TYR A 237 1.89 -5.69 -16.36
CA TYR A 237 1.71 -5.28 -17.75
C TYR A 237 1.51 -6.48 -18.68
N GLY A 238 2.28 -7.55 -18.48
CA GLY A 238 2.17 -8.77 -19.26
C GLY A 238 0.82 -9.47 -19.09
N GLU A 239 0.38 -9.68 -17.85
CA GLU A 239 -0.91 -10.34 -17.58
C GLU A 239 -2.09 -9.48 -18.02
N MET A 240 -2.04 -8.18 -17.77
CA MET A 240 -3.06 -7.23 -18.21
C MET A 240 -3.15 -7.17 -19.74
N GLY A 241 -2.02 -7.17 -20.45
CA GLY A 241 -1.97 -7.20 -21.91
C GLY A 241 -2.53 -8.49 -22.51
N LYS A 242 -2.18 -9.65 -21.94
CA LYS A 242 -2.77 -10.95 -22.32
C LYS A 242 -4.28 -10.94 -22.12
N HIS A 243 -4.74 -10.42 -20.98
CA HIS A 243 -6.17 -10.35 -20.68
C HIS A 243 -6.90 -9.41 -21.64
N ALA A 244 -6.36 -8.21 -21.90
CA ALA A 244 -6.91 -7.23 -22.83
C ALA A 244 -7.07 -7.82 -24.24
N LYS A 245 -6.02 -8.47 -24.76
CA LYS A 245 -6.08 -9.16 -26.07
C LYS A 245 -7.19 -10.21 -26.14
N THR A 246 -7.41 -10.94 -25.04
CA THR A 246 -8.38 -12.04 -25.00
C THR A 246 -9.82 -11.55 -24.84
N GLN A 247 -10.05 -10.62 -23.91
CA GLN A 247 -11.42 -10.20 -23.54
C GLN A 247 -11.91 -9.01 -24.35
N LEU A 248 -11.01 -8.14 -24.80
CA LEU A 248 -11.35 -6.93 -25.54
C LEU A 248 -10.98 -7.04 -27.02
N GLY A 249 -10.50 -8.18 -27.50
CA GLY A 249 -9.95 -8.30 -28.85
C GLY A 249 -10.89 -7.88 -29.99
N SER A 250 -12.22 -8.01 -29.81
CA SER A 250 -13.21 -7.49 -30.77
C SER A 250 -13.42 -5.98 -30.69
N GLU A 251 -13.26 -5.39 -29.50
CA GLU A 251 -13.33 -3.93 -29.29
C GLU A 251 -12.03 -3.23 -29.73
N PHE A 252 -10.93 -3.98 -29.82
CA PHE A 252 -9.59 -3.51 -30.15
C PHE A 252 -9.08 -4.03 -31.49
N SER A 253 -9.95 -4.55 -32.38
CA SER A 253 -9.53 -5.24 -33.61
C SER A 253 -8.49 -4.47 -34.43
N ASP A 254 -8.63 -3.14 -34.47
CA ASP A 254 -7.78 -2.23 -35.25
C ASP A 254 -6.56 -1.71 -34.46
N SER A 255 -6.32 -2.20 -33.25
CA SER A 255 -5.28 -1.71 -32.34
C SER A 255 -4.68 -2.81 -31.45
N LEU A 256 -4.87 -4.09 -31.81
CA LEU A 256 -4.34 -5.25 -31.06
C LEU A 256 -2.81 -5.24 -30.92
N ASP A 257 -2.12 -4.74 -31.94
CA ASP A 257 -0.67 -4.56 -32.00
C ASP A 257 -0.17 -3.43 -31.09
N LEU A 258 -1.06 -2.52 -30.66
CA LEU A 258 -0.76 -1.39 -29.78
C LEU A 258 -0.95 -1.71 -28.29
N ILE A 259 -1.56 -2.85 -27.93
CA ILE A 259 -1.80 -3.23 -26.53
C ILE A 259 -0.49 -3.37 -25.75
N GLU A 260 0.47 -4.12 -26.27
CA GLU A 260 1.78 -4.30 -25.60
C GLU A 260 2.60 -3.01 -25.55
N PRO A 261 2.77 -2.25 -26.65
CA PRO A 261 3.48 -0.97 -26.62
C PRO A 261 2.94 0.04 -25.61
N CYS A 262 1.63 0.04 -25.37
CA CYS A 262 1.00 0.99 -24.45
C CYS A 262 1.06 0.53 -22.97
N LEU A 263 1.37 -0.75 -22.72
CA LEU A 263 1.52 -1.34 -21.39
C LEU A 263 3.01 -1.51 -21.05
N THR A 264 3.72 -0.39 -20.98
CA THR A 264 5.13 -0.33 -20.59
C THR A 264 5.36 0.75 -19.53
N PRO A 265 6.46 0.66 -18.75
CA PRO A 265 6.82 1.71 -17.80
C PRO A 265 6.99 3.06 -18.47
N GLU A 266 7.70 3.10 -19.61
CA GLU A 266 7.97 4.31 -20.38
C GLU A 266 6.68 4.94 -20.87
N PHE A 267 5.77 4.15 -21.45
CA PHE A 267 4.50 4.68 -21.96
C PHE A 267 3.59 5.15 -20.83
N SER A 268 3.61 4.46 -19.67
CA SER A 268 2.79 4.85 -18.52
C SER A 268 3.22 6.18 -17.92
N ARG A 269 4.52 6.52 -17.94
CA ARG A 269 5.00 7.88 -17.58
C ARG A 269 4.40 8.95 -18.49
N TYR A 270 4.40 8.73 -19.81
CA TYR A 270 3.78 9.67 -20.74
C TYR A 270 2.27 9.77 -20.54
N TYR A 271 1.60 8.63 -20.30
CA TYR A 271 0.17 8.57 -20.04
C TYR A 271 -0.22 9.36 -18.78
N GLU A 272 0.51 9.15 -17.68
CA GLU A 272 0.36 9.93 -16.44
C GLU A 272 0.54 11.42 -16.71
N GLN A 273 1.61 11.81 -17.40
CA GLN A 273 1.89 13.22 -17.69
C GLN A 273 0.78 13.89 -18.52
N VAL A 274 0.23 13.21 -19.53
CA VAL A 274 -0.90 13.72 -20.32
C VAL A 274 -2.11 13.98 -19.42
N LYS A 275 -2.44 13.04 -18.53
CA LYS A 275 -3.60 13.13 -17.62
C LYS A 275 -3.42 14.23 -16.57
N VAL A 276 -2.23 14.31 -15.96
CA VAL A 276 -1.88 15.36 -14.98
C VAL A 276 -1.94 16.74 -15.65
N THR A 277 -1.33 16.90 -16.82
CA THR A 277 -1.32 18.19 -17.54
C THR A 277 -2.74 18.62 -17.93
N ALA A 278 -3.60 17.68 -18.37
CA ALA A 278 -5.00 17.99 -18.67
C ALA A 278 -5.74 18.50 -17.42
N LYS A 279 -5.55 17.83 -16.27
CA LYS A 279 -6.14 18.22 -14.99
C LYS A 279 -5.67 19.60 -14.55
N GLU A 280 -4.38 19.88 -14.59
CA GLU A 280 -3.79 21.18 -14.23
C GLU A 280 -4.32 22.33 -15.10
N ARG A 281 -4.60 22.05 -16.38
CA ARG A 281 -5.15 23.01 -17.33
C ARG A 281 -6.68 23.07 -17.34
N GLY A 282 -7.36 22.28 -16.50
CA GLY A 282 -8.82 22.22 -16.45
C GLY A 282 -9.46 21.68 -17.75
N ILE A 283 -8.76 20.83 -18.49
CA ILE A 283 -9.24 20.25 -19.74
C ILE A 283 -9.97 18.93 -19.44
N ASP A 284 -11.24 18.85 -19.85
CA ASP A 284 -12.01 17.61 -19.72
C ASP A 284 -11.60 16.59 -20.80
N ILE A 285 -11.13 15.43 -20.36
CA ILE A 285 -10.70 14.31 -21.19
C ILE A 285 -11.37 13.00 -20.75
N LYS A 286 -12.55 13.08 -20.11
CA LYS A 286 -13.32 11.91 -19.65
C LYS A 286 -13.97 11.10 -20.77
N LYS A 287 -14.03 11.64 -21.99
CA LYS A 287 -14.50 10.94 -23.17
C LYS A 287 -13.32 10.61 -24.07
N GLN A 288 -13.34 9.41 -24.66
CA GLN A 288 -12.28 8.95 -25.56
C GLN A 288 -12.02 9.92 -26.72
N GLU A 289 -13.07 10.52 -27.30
CA GLU A 289 -12.94 11.51 -28.36
C GLU A 289 -12.18 12.76 -27.90
N ASP A 290 -12.48 13.26 -26.71
CA ASP A 290 -11.88 14.46 -26.17
C ASP A 290 -10.44 14.21 -25.72
N PHE A 291 -10.18 13.03 -25.14
CA PHE A 291 -8.82 12.55 -24.88
C PHE A 291 -7.99 12.46 -26.18
N THR A 292 -8.54 11.85 -27.23
CA THR A 292 -7.86 11.72 -28.53
C THR A 292 -7.60 13.09 -29.17
N LYS A 293 -8.57 14.01 -29.11
CA LYS A 293 -8.39 15.40 -29.58
C LYS A 293 -7.31 16.13 -28.78
N TYR A 294 -7.25 15.91 -27.48
CA TYR A 294 -6.22 16.51 -26.62
C TYR A 294 -4.83 15.98 -26.96
N CYS A 295 -4.65 14.66 -27.12
CA CYS A 295 -3.39 14.08 -27.57
C CYS A 295 -2.92 14.68 -28.92
N LYS A 296 -3.84 14.88 -29.87
CA LYS A 296 -3.51 15.53 -31.16
C LYS A 296 -3.04 16.98 -31.02
N LYS A 297 -3.53 17.72 -30.00
CA LYS A 297 -3.09 19.09 -29.70
C LYS A 297 -1.71 19.15 -29.04
N LEU A 298 -1.19 18.02 -28.56
CA LEU A 298 0.16 17.91 -27.97
C LEU A 298 1.21 17.54 -29.03
N ASP A 299 0.87 17.62 -30.32
CA ASP A 299 1.74 17.33 -31.46
C ASP A 299 2.31 15.90 -31.49
N PHE A 300 1.62 14.95 -30.85
CA PHE A 300 1.93 13.53 -31.01
C PHE A 300 1.66 13.06 -32.44
N THR A 301 2.50 12.15 -32.94
CA THR A 301 2.26 11.49 -34.23
C THR A 301 0.95 10.69 -34.21
N THR A 302 0.43 10.33 -35.38
CA THR A 302 -0.77 9.48 -35.49
C THR A 302 -0.60 8.17 -34.71
N ASN A 303 0.54 7.49 -34.89
CA ASN A 303 0.84 6.23 -34.20
C ASN A 303 0.89 6.38 -32.67
N GLN A 304 1.51 7.46 -32.18
CA GLN A 304 1.50 7.76 -30.74
C GLN A 304 0.10 8.05 -30.23
N THR A 305 -0.69 8.84 -30.96
CA THR A 305 -2.08 9.15 -30.62
C THR A 305 -2.94 7.89 -30.57
N ASP A 306 -2.75 6.96 -31.51
CA ASP A 306 -3.42 5.68 -31.52
C ASP A 306 -3.00 4.82 -30.32
N THR A 307 -1.71 4.81 -29.96
CA THR A 307 -1.21 4.12 -28.76
C THR A 307 -1.83 4.69 -27.47
N PHE A 308 -1.96 6.03 -27.39
CA PHE A 308 -2.65 6.69 -26.28
C PHE A 308 -4.13 6.32 -26.23
N ARG A 309 -4.81 6.30 -27.37
CA ARG A 309 -6.21 5.87 -27.47
C ARG A 309 -6.39 4.43 -26.99
N THR A 310 -5.52 3.51 -27.41
CA THR A 310 -5.52 2.11 -26.94
C THR A 310 -5.33 2.04 -25.43
N ARG A 311 -4.38 2.81 -24.87
CA ARG A 311 -4.16 2.87 -23.42
C ARG A 311 -5.38 3.40 -22.65
N TYR A 312 -6.07 4.38 -23.22
CA TYR A 312 -7.31 4.93 -22.68
C TYR A 312 -8.45 3.92 -22.71
N GLN A 313 -8.60 3.18 -23.80
CA GLN A 313 -9.58 2.09 -23.89
C GLN A 313 -9.30 1.00 -22.85
N ILE A 314 -8.02 0.67 -22.59
CA ILE A 314 -7.64 -0.24 -21.50
C ILE A 314 -8.00 0.33 -20.13
N GLU A 315 -7.83 1.63 -19.90
CA GLU A 315 -8.29 2.27 -18.65
C GLU A 315 -9.81 2.14 -18.49
N GLN A 316 -10.59 2.50 -19.52
CA GLN A 316 -12.06 2.43 -19.43
C GLN A 316 -12.56 0.98 -19.34
N GLY A 317 -11.87 0.08 -20.05
CA GLY A 317 -12.22 -1.32 -20.18
C GLY A 317 -11.76 -2.19 -19.02
N LEU A 318 -10.64 -1.90 -18.37
CA LEU A 318 -10.03 -2.76 -17.33
C LEU A 318 -9.76 -2.00 -16.03
N GLY A 319 -9.95 -0.69 -15.98
CA GLY A 319 -9.68 0.12 -14.79
C GLY A 319 -8.19 0.34 -14.52
N ALA A 320 -7.29 -0.11 -15.42
CA ALA A 320 -5.87 0.19 -15.35
C ALA A 320 -5.64 1.67 -15.67
N ASN A 321 -5.80 2.56 -14.70
CA ASN A 321 -5.75 4.01 -14.87
C ASN A 321 -4.30 4.55 -14.94
N GLN A 322 -4.10 5.86 -14.79
CA GLN A 322 -2.76 6.47 -14.81
C GLN A 322 -1.85 6.08 -13.64
N ASP A 323 -2.41 5.57 -12.54
CA ASP A 323 -1.66 5.14 -11.35
C ASP A 323 -1.30 3.64 -11.40
N PHE A 324 -1.75 2.93 -12.44
CA PHE A 324 -1.42 1.53 -12.68
C PHE A 324 0.07 1.35 -12.98
N LEU A 325 0.81 0.81 -12.00
CA LEU A 325 2.26 0.62 -12.07
C LEU A 325 2.70 -0.51 -13.01
N GLY A 326 1.78 -1.44 -13.32
CA GLY A 326 2.05 -2.58 -14.20
C GLY A 326 3.00 -3.64 -13.64
N ASN A 327 3.27 -3.60 -12.34
CA ASN A 327 4.19 -4.49 -11.64
C ASN A 327 3.50 -5.33 -10.56
N GLY A 328 2.17 -5.34 -10.55
CA GLY A 328 1.36 -6.15 -9.65
C GLY A 328 1.20 -5.60 -8.23
N VAL A 329 1.74 -4.41 -7.89
CA VAL A 329 1.51 -3.74 -6.60
C VAL A 329 0.84 -2.38 -6.79
N THR A 330 0.07 -1.94 -5.78
CA THR A 330 -0.58 -0.62 -5.78
C THR A 330 0.47 0.50 -5.58
N LYS A 331 0.26 1.63 -6.25
CA LYS A 331 0.95 2.90 -5.93
C LYS A 331 0.50 3.40 -4.56
N ASP A 332 1.42 3.54 -3.61
CA ASP A 332 1.06 4.07 -2.28
C ASP A 332 0.94 5.60 -2.34
N LEU A 333 -0.30 6.10 -2.30
CA LEU A 333 -0.57 7.53 -2.35
C LEU A 333 -0.09 8.30 -1.11
N ASN A 334 0.28 7.59 -0.03
CA ASN A 334 0.85 8.19 1.17
C ASN A 334 2.38 8.34 1.10
N VAL A 335 3.02 7.76 0.09
CA VAL A 335 4.47 7.83 -0.12
C VAL A 335 4.76 8.93 -1.14
N LYS A 336 5.72 9.80 -0.80
CA LYS A 336 6.20 10.79 -1.76
C LYS A 336 7.24 10.14 -2.67
N TYR A 337 6.89 9.99 -3.94
CA TYR A 337 7.81 9.59 -4.99
C TYR A 337 8.38 10.82 -5.70
N ASP A 338 9.69 10.83 -5.99
CA ASP A 338 10.27 11.85 -6.88
C ASP A 338 9.76 11.68 -8.32
N THR A 339 9.58 10.43 -8.73
CA THR A 339 8.91 10.01 -9.98
C THR A 339 8.10 8.75 -9.71
N THR A 340 6.90 8.63 -10.31
CA THR A 340 6.06 7.44 -10.16
C THR A 340 6.83 6.18 -10.58
N PRO A 341 6.93 5.15 -9.71
CA PRO A 341 7.79 3.99 -9.93
C PRO A 341 7.10 2.91 -10.78
N PHE A 342 6.82 3.23 -12.05
CA PHE A 342 6.29 2.26 -13.01
C PHE A 342 7.30 1.15 -13.32
N GLY A 343 6.80 -0.06 -13.59
CA GLY A 343 7.65 -1.21 -13.91
C GLY A 343 8.26 -1.87 -12.70
N ASP A 344 9.46 -2.44 -12.85
CA ASP A 344 10.09 -3.30 -11.84
C ASP A 344 10.03 -2.72 -10.42
N ILE A 345 9.75 -3.59 -9.45
CA ILE A 345 9.66 -3.23 -8.03
C ILE A 345 11.08 -2.90 -7.52
N ASP A 346 11.29 -1.67 -7.05
CA ASP A 346 12.53 -1.21 -6.43
C ASP A 346 12.49 -1.45 -4.92
N ASP A 347 13.44 -2.21 -4.37
CA ASP A 347 13.47 -2.54 -2.93
C ASP A 347 13.72 -1.32 -2.04
N GLU A 348 14.25 -0.22 -2.60
CA GLU A 348 14.50 1.02 -1.87
C GLU A 348 13.24 1.90 -1.74
N LEU A 349 12.15 1.54 -2.43
CA LEU A 349 10.87 2.25 -2.40
C LEU A 349 9.80 1.48 -1.60
N GLU A 350 8.87 2.22 -0.98
CA GLU A 350 7.65 1.65 -0.41
C GLU A 350 6.52 1.66 -1.46
N TYR A 351 5.78 0.56 -1.53
CA TYR A 351 4.59 0.39 -2.39
C TYR A 351 3.39 -0.03 -1.53
N GLY A 352 2.19 0.07 -2.09
CA GLY A 352 0.97 -0.50 -1.53
C GLY A 352 0.96 -2.03 -1.58
N PRO A 353 -0.16 -2.69 -1.26
CA PRO A 353 -0.25 -4.14 -1.32
C PRO A 353 -0.17 -4.66 -2.77
N PRO A 354 0.24 -5.92 -2.99
CA PRO A 354 -0.04 -6.64 -4.23
C PRO A 354 -1.53 -6.56 -4.59
N GLU A 355 -1.80 -6.19 -5.84
CA GLU A 355 -3.14 -6.05 -6.38
C GLU A 355 -3.62 -7.35 -7.01
N THR A 356 -4.92 -7.52 -7.04
CA THR A 356 -5.59 -8.51 -7.85
C THR A 356 -6.67 -7.83 -8.69
N PHE A 357 -6.73 -8.18 -9.96
CA PHE A 357 -7.80 -7.76 -10.85
C PHE A 357 -8.72 -8.95 -11.09
N THR A 358 -10.03 -8.71 -11.03
CA THR A 358 -11.03 -9.71 -11.37
C THR A 358 -11.95 -9.22 -12.47
N TRP A 359 -12.09 -10.04 -13.51
CA TRP A 359 -13.15 -9.93 -14.50
C TRP A 359 -14.24 -10.97 -14.20
N ASP A 360 -15.42 -10.51 -13.84
CA ASP A 360 -16.60 -11.31 -13.57
C ASP A 360 -17.56 -11.24 -14.76
N LYS A 361 -17.66 -12.33 -15.52
CA LYS A 361 -18.42 -12.37 -16.79
C LYS A 361 -19.92 -12.55 -16.56
N ASN A 362 -20.29 -13.16 -15.45
CA ASN A 362 -21.67 -13.49 -15.10
C ASN A 362 -21.93 -13.15 -13.62
N PRO A 363 -21.88 -11.86 -13.25
CA PRO A 363 -21.89 -11.48 -11.85
C PRO A 363 -23.17 -11.90 -11.17
N GLN A 364 -23.00 -12.59 -10.05
CA GLN A 364 -24.08 -12.95 -9.13
C GLN A 364 -24.23 -11.87 -8.08
N THR A 365 -25.42 -11.76 -7.50
CA THR A 365 -25.67 -10.82 -6.42
C THR A 365 -24.93 -11.24 -5.15
N LEU A 366 -24.63 -10.29 -4.25
CA LEU A 366 -23.94 -10.59 -2.99
C LEU A 366 -24.74 -11.60 -2.15
N GLY A 367 -26.06 -11.52 -2.14
CA GLY A 367 -26.90 -12.49 -1.42
C GLY A 367 -26.80 -13.92 -1.98
N GLU A 368 -26.73 -14.07 -3.31
CA GLU A 368 -26.54 -15.37 -3.96
C GLU A 368 -25.15 -15.96 -3.68
N LEU A 369 -24.12 -15.13 -3.77
CA LEU A 369 -22.74 -15.52 -3.48
C LEU A 369 -22.57 -15.94 -2.01
N GLU A 370 -23.16 -15.19 -1.08
CA GLU A 370 -23.07 -15.48 0.35
C GLU A 370 -23.82 -16.77 0.70
N LYS A 371 -25.03 -16.96 0.15
CA LYS A 371 -25.79 -18.21 0.31
C LYS A 371 -25.05 -19.42 -0.25
N ALA A 372 -24.33 -19.24 -1.36
CA ALA A 372 -23.47 -20.27 -1.92
C ALA A 372 -22.19 -20.47 -1.08
N GLY A 373 -21.86 -19.58 -0.15
CA GLY A 373 -20.63 -19.57 0.64
C GLY A 373 -19.39 -19.20 -0.19
N ALA A 374 -19.57 -18.42 -1.26
CA ALA A 374 -18.50 -17.87 -2.11
C ALA A 374 -17.98 -16.51 -1.61
N ILE A 375 -18.72 -15.85 -0.70
CA ILE A 375 -18.25 -14.66 0.02
C ILE A 375 -18.65 -14.72 1.50
N MET A 376 -17.99 -13.89 2.31
CA MET A 376 -18.45 -13.48 3.64
C MET A 376 -18.45 -11.94 3.72
N ARG A 377 -19.55 -11.37 4.21
CA ARG A 377 -19.66 -9.93 4.52
C ARG A 377 -19.35 -9.70 6.00
N ILE A 378 -18.46 -8.75 6.29
CA ILE A 378 -18.15 -8.31 7.66
C ILE A 378 -18.40 -6.81 7.73
N ASN A 379 -19.49 -6.40 8.40
CA ASN A 379 -19.77 -4.99 8.62
C ASN A 379 -18.82 -4.45 9.71
N ILE A 380 -18.12 -3.37 9.39
CA ILE A 380 -17.14 -2.72 10.26
C ILE A 380 -17.54 -1.28 10.66
N GLY A 381 -18.71 -0.82 10.20
CA GLY A 381 -19.26 0.50 10.48
C GLY A 381 -18.40 1.65 9.95
N ASN A 382 -18.66 2.85 10.46
CA ASN A 382 -17.93 4.08 10.14
C ASN A 382 -16.83 4.42 11.15
N GLY A 383 -16.74 3.67 12.26
CA GLY A 383 -15.83 3.98 13.36
C GLY A 383 -16.27 5.16 14.23
N ALA A 384 -17.57 5.43 14.34
CA ALA A 384 -18.12 6.47 15.23
C ALA A 384 -18.12 6.06 16.71
N ASP A 385 -18.05 4.77 17.02
CA ASP A 385 -17.93 4.24 18.39
C ASP A 385 -16.49 4.35 18.95
N ARG A 386 -15.65 5.21 18.35
CA ARG A 386 -14.23 5.42 18.68
C ARG A 386 -13.99 6.30 19.90
#